data_AF-K1TDX1-F1
#
_entry.id   AF-K1TDX1-F1
#
_cell.length_a   1.000
_cell.length_b   1.000
_cell.length_c   1.000
_cell.angle_alpha   90.00
_cell.angle_beta   90.00
_cell.angle_gamma   90.00
#
_symmetry.space_group_name_H-M   'P 1'
#
loop_
_entity.id
_entity.type
_entity.pdbx_description
1 polymer ?
#
loop_
_entity_poly.entity_id
_entity_poly.type
_entity_poly.pdbx_seq_one_letter_code
_entity_poly.pdbx_strand_id
1 'polypeptide(L)' 'MYQKRYAVLHKACARLLAAPPADYADFLAKNAFWLPDYALFMALKDAHNGVCWQQWEEPLRRREPETLAAAR' A
#
# COMPACT_ATOMS: atom_id res chain seq x y z
N MET A 1 -1.11 17.54 -8.40
CA MET A 1 -2.50 17.82 -7.94
C MET A 1 -2.94 17.02 -6.70
N TYR A 2 -2.28 15.92 -6.31
CA TYR A 2 -2.67 15.10 -5.13
C TYR A 2 -1.80 15.25 -3.86
N GLN A 3 -0.64 15.90 -3.94
CA GLN A 3 0.36 15.92 -2.85
C GLN A 3 -0.15 16.50 -1.52
N LYS A 4 -1.00 17.53 -1.56
CA LYS A 4 -1.52 18.16 -0.33
C LYS A 4 -2.45 17.24 0.47
N ARG A 5 -3.12 16.29 -0.18
CA ARG A 5 -4.03 15.34 0.49
C ARG A 5 -3.26 14.26 1.23
N TYR A 6 -2.14 13.79 0.67
CA TYR A 6 -1.30 12.78 1.32
C TYR A 6 -0.73 13.26 2.65
N ALA A 7 -0.33 14.53 2.77
CA ALA A 7 0.15 15.07 4.05
C ALA A 7 -0.89 14.95 5.18
N VAL A 8 -2.15 15.24 4.88
CA VAL A 8 -3.25 15.13 5.85
C VAL A 8 -3.56 13.66 6.15
N LEU A 9 -3.59 12.80 5.13
CA LEU A 9 -3.85 11.37 5.26
C LEU A 9 -2.74 10.65 6.05
N HIS A 10 -1.48 11.00 5.85
CA HIS A 10 -0.37 10.47 6.64
C HIS A 10 -0.49 10.87 8.11
N LYS A 11 -0.85 12.13 8.39
CA LYS A 11 -1.08 12.59 9.76
C LYS A 11 -2.26 11.88 10.42
N ALA A 12 -3.34 11.62 9.68
CA ALA A 12 -4.48 10.85 10.16
C ALA A 12 -4.10 9.38 10.41
N CYS A 13 -3.37 8.75 9.50
CA CYS A 13 -2.86 7.40 9.62
C CYS A 13 -1.92 7.24 10.83
N ALA A 14 -1.00 8.19 11.05
CA ALA A 14 -0.12 8.18 12.22
C ALA A 14 -0.91 8.21 13.54
N ARG A 15 -2.00 9.00 13.60
CA ARG A 15 -2.89 9.03 14.77
C ARG A 15 -3.68 7.74 14.94
N LEU A 16 -4.20 7.19 13.84
CA LEU A 16 -4.89 5.91 13.81
C LEU A 16 -3.97 4.79 14.35
N LEU A 17 -2.71 4.74 13.92
CA LEU A 17 -1.77 3.72 14.35
C LEU A 17 -1.29 3.93 15.81
N ALA A 18 -1.25 5.16 16.31
CA ALA A 18 -0.91 5.45 17.69
C ALA A 18 -2.02 5.05 18.70
N ALA A 19 -3.28 5.10 18.26
CA ALA A 19 -4.43 4.71 19.07
C ALA A 19 -5.50 4.05 18.18
N PRO A 20 -5.28 2.78 17.77
CA PRO A 20 -6.19 2.11 16.85
C PRO A 20 -7.54 1.87 17.52
N PRO A 21 -8.65 2.23 16.86
CA PRO A 21 -9.97 1.92 17.36
C PRO A 21 -10.21 0.40 17.36
N ALA A 22 -11.14 -0.06 18.20
CA ALA A 22 -11.36 -1.50 18.42
C ALA A 22 -11.76 -2.26 17.14
N ASP A 23 -12.40 -1.59 16.19
CA ASP A 23 -12.84 -2.14 14.90
C ASP A 23 -11.74 -2.22 13.84
N TYR A 24 -10.56 -1.62 14.10
CA TYR A 24 -9.46 -1.61 13.14
C TYR A 24 -8.95 -3.03 12.83
N ALA A 25 -8.78 -3.87 13.85
CA ALA A 25 -8.35 -5.25 13.67
C ALA A 25 -9.39 -6.08 12.89
N ASP A 26 -10.68 -5.87 13.17
CA ASP A 26 -11.78 -6.52 12.45
C ASP A 26 -11.80 -6.10 10.97
N PHE A 27 -11.53 -4.82 10.69
CA PHE A 27 -11.41 -4.34 9.32
C PHE A 27 -10.25 -5.02 8.59
N LEU A 28 -9.08 -5.14 9.23
CA LEU A 28 -7.93 -5.84 8.65
C LEU A 28 -8.27 -7.31 8.38
N ALA A 29 -8.90 -8.01 9.32
CA ALA A 29 -9.27 -9.41 9.17
C ALA A 29 -10.29 -9.62 8.04
N LYS A 30 -11.35 -8.80 7.98
CA LYS A 30 -12.39 -8.86 6.93
C LYS A 30 -11.83 -8.60 5.53
N ASN A 31 -10.75 -7.83 5.43
CA ASN A 31 -10.16 -7.41 4.16
C ASN A 31 -8.80 -8.07 3.86
N ALA A 32 -8.37 -9.04 4.68
CA ALA A 32 -7.04 -9.66 4.58
C ALA A 32 -6.75 -10.30 3.22
N PHE A 33 -7.79 -10.71 2.48
CA PHE A 33 -7.66 -11.31 1.15
C PHE A 33 -7.13 -10.34 0.09
N TRP A 34 -7.42 -9.03 0.18
CA TRP A 34 -7.10 -8.06 -0.87
C TRP A 34 -6.28 -6.87 -0.40
N LEU A 35 -6.44 -6.47 0.87
CA LEU A 35 -5.87 -5.25 1.41
C LEU A 35 -4.33 -5.24 1.41
N PRO A 36 -3.62 -6.33 1.79
CA PRO A 36 -2.15 -6.34 1.75
C PRO A 36 -1.60 -6.17 0.33
N ASP A 37 -2.21 -6.82 -0.64
CA ASP A 37 -1.79 -6.76 -2.05
C ASP A 37 -2.06 -5.38 -2.66
N TYR A 38 -3.19 -4.77 -2.30
CA TYR A 38 -3.51 -3.41 -2.72
C TYR A 38 -2.56 -2.39 -2.09
N ALA A 39 -2.26 -2.52 -0.79
CA ALA A 39 -1.33 -1.64 -0.10
C ALA A 39 0.08 -1.74 -0.72
N LEU A 40 0.55 -2.95 -1.02
CA LEU A 40 1.83 -3.19 -1.69
C LEU A 40 1.86 -2.55 -3.08
N PHE A 41 0.81 -2.73 -3.88
CA PHE A 41 0.71 -2.11 -5.20
C PHE A 41 0.76 -0.58 -5.12
N MET A 42 0.05 0.02 -4.15
CA MET A 42 0.05 1.48 -3.97
C MET A 42 1.42 1.99 -3.52
N ALA A 43 2.12 1.26 -2.64
CA ALA A 43 3.48 1.59 -2.20
C ALA A 43 4.47 1.53 -3.36
N LEU A 44 4.45 0.45 -4.16
CA LEU A 44 5.27 0.33 -5.37
C LEU A 44 4.96 1.42 -6.38
N LYS A 45 3.68 1.74 -6.58
CA LYS A 45 3.28 2.80 -7.50
C LYS A 45 3.81 4.16 -7.08
N ASP A 46 3.82 4.47 -5.79
CA ASP A 46 4.42 5.69 -5.27
C ASP A 46 5.95 5.70 -5.49
N ALA A 47 6.63 4.58 -5.20
CA ALA A 47 8.07 4.42 -5.43
C ALA A 47 8.47 4.58 -6.91
N HIS A 48 7.62 4.14 -7.84
CA HIS A 48 7.79 4.32 -9.28
C HIS A 48 7.23 5.66 -9.80
N ASN A 49 7.08 6.69 -8.96
CA ASN A 49 6.60 8.03 -9.34
C ASN A 49 5.22 8.03 -10.04
N GLY A 50 4.36 7.08 -9.71
CA GLY A 50 3.01 6.97 -10.26
C GLY A 50 2.93 6.33 -11.65
N VAL A 51 4.05 5.82 -12.17
CA VAL A 51 4.13 5.13 -13.46
C VAL A 51 3.22 3.88 -13.48
N CYS A 52 2.60 3.60 -14.64
CA CYS A 52 1.73 2.44 -14.81
C CYS A 52 2.51 1.14 -14.58
N TRP A 53 1.90 0.17 -13.90
CA TRP A 53 2.52 -1.12 -13.54
C TRP A 53 3.07 -1.91 -14.75
N GLN A 54 2.53 -1.67 -15.94
CA GLN A 54 3.02 -2.28 -17.19
C GLN A 54 4.42 -1.79 -17.58
N GLN A 55 4.82 -0.61 -17.09
CA GLN A 55 6.12 0.00 -17.37
C GLN A 55 7.16 -0.30 -16.26
N TRP A 56 6.79 -1.06 -15.22
CA TRP A 56 7.73 -1.50 -14.20
C TRP A 56 8.65 -2.60 -14.74
N GLU A 57 9.77 -2.83 -14.05
CA GLU A 57 10.74 -3.87 -14.37
C GLU A 57 10.06 -5.25 -14.45
N GLU A 58 10.53 -6.12 -15.35
CA GLU A 58 9.91 -7.42 -15.64
C GLU A 58 9.57 -8.28 -14.39
N PRO A 59 10.44 -8.39 -13.37
CA PRO A 59 10.16 -9.21 -12.19
C PRO A 59 8.97 -8.67 -11.37
N LEU A 60 8.85 -7.34 -11.27
CA LEU A 60 7.74 -6.64 -10.59
C LEU A 60 6.44 -6.76 -11.40
N ARG A 61 6.53 -6.64 -12.73
CA ARG A 61 5.38 -6.77 -13.63
C ARG A 61 4.78 -8.18 -13.60
N ARG A 62 5.62 -9.21 -13.51
CA ARG A 62 5.19 -10.62 -13.45
C ARG A 62 4.69 -11.06 -12.08
N ARG A 63 4.71 -10.17 -11.07
CA ARG A 63 4.33 -10.50 -9.69
C ARG A 63 5.08 -11.75 -9.20
N GLU A 64 6.37 -11.85 -9.52
CA GLU A 64 7.16 -13.01 -9.11
C GLU A 64 7.19 -13.06 -7.58
N PRO A 65 6.90 -14.23 -6.97
CA PRO A 65 6.69 -14.33 -5.53
C PRO A 65 7.91 -13.88 -4.72
N GLU A 66 9.12 -14.10 -5.24
CA GLU A 66 10.37 -13.64 -4.61
C GLU A 66 10.50 -12.10 -4.63
N THR A 67 10.16 -11.47 -5.76
CA THR A 67 10.21 -10.01 -5.90
C THR A 67 9.13 -9.33 -5.04
N LEU A 68 7.94 -9.94 -4.96
CA LEU A 68 6.87 -9.44 -4.09
C LEU A 68 7.19 -9.63 -2.60
N ALA A 69 7.88 -10.70 -2.24
CA ALA A 69 8.34 -10.92 -0.87
C ALA A 69 9.41 -9.90 -0.47
N ALA A 70 10.33 -9.56 -1.37
CA ALA A 70 11.35 -8.53 -1.13
C ALA A 70 10.80 -7.10 -1.04
N ALA A 71 9.62 -6.85 -1.62
CA ALA A 71 8.96 -5.54 -1.65
C ALA A 71 7.97 -5.31 -0.49
N ARG A 72 7.67 -6.34 0.31
CA ARG A 72 6.82 -6.26 1.51
C ARG A 72 7.64 -5.86 2.73
#